data_AF-A0A529HYG6-F1
#
_entry.id   AF-A0A529HYG6-F1
#
_cell.length_a   1.000
_cell.length_b   1.000
_cell.length_c   1.000
_cell.angle_alpha   90.00
_cell.angle_beta   90.00
_cell.angle_gamma   90.00
#
_symmetry.space_group_name_H-M   'P 1'
#
loop_
_entity.id
_entity.type
_entity.pdbx_description
1 polymer ?
#
loop_
_entity_poly.entity_id
_entity_poly.type
_entity_poly.pdbx_seq_one_letter_code
_entity_poly.pdbx_strand_id
1 'polypeptide(L)'
;MQPATRHIYLNLDALRGVAAISVMLYHFSPFIADGKVLPSSYPAVDLFFLLSGFVIAHAYDRKIESGMGFGTFLLVRLIRLYPLYLAGTLLGAFYLLIKNRLMPGEYMPLSDV
;
A
#
# COMPACT_ATOMS: atom_id res chain seq x y z
N MET A 1 22.11 -21.71 22.68
CA MET A 1 21.48 -21.17 21.46
C MET A 1 20.51 -20.08 21.89
N GLN A 2 20.89 -18.81 21.77
CA GLN A 2 19.98 -17.71 22.09
C GLN A 2 18.95 -17.61 20.95
N PRO A 3 17.64 -17.56 21.26
CA PRO A 3 16.63 -17.33 20.23
C PRO A 3 16.89 -15.96 19.62
N ALA A 4 17.04 -15.90 18.30
CA ALA A 4 17.16 -14.63 17.58
C ALA A 4 15.88 -13.83 17.79
N THR A 5 15.87 -12.89 18.73
CA THR A 5 14.79 -11.94 18.93
C THR A 5 14.62 -11.15 17.65
N ARG A 6 13.54 -11.43 16.91
CA ARG A 6 13.11 -10.63 15.77
C ARG A 6 12.85 -9.21 16.28
N HIS A 7 13.71 -8.26 15.97
CA HIS A 7 13.46 -6.86 16.30
C HIS A 7 12.22 -6.39 15.51
N ILE A 8 11.10 -6.23 16.22
CA ILE A 8 9.86 -5.66 15.69
C ILE A 8 9.90 -4.17 16.00
N TYR A 9 10.06 -3.35 14.95
CA TYR A 9 10.03 -1.89 15.09
C TYR A 9 8.59 -1.39 15.10
N LEU A 10 7.88 -1.62 16.21
CA LEU A 10 6.45 -1.31 16.33
C LEU A 10 6.12 0.13 15.93
N ASN A 11 6.92 1.10 16.38
CA ASN A 11 6.70 2.52 16.07
C ASN A 11 6.90 2.83 14.58
N LEU A 12 7.92 2.24 13.94
CA LEU A 12 8.19 2.45 12.52
C LEU A 12 7.14 1.76 11.66
N ASP A 13 6.71 0.57 12.04
CA ASP A 13 5.64 -0.15 11.35
C ASP A 13 4.28 0.56 11.51
N ALA A 14 3.99 1.13 12.69
CA ALA A 14 2.81 1.96 12.90
C ALA A 14 2.84 3.22 12.03
N LEU A 15 3.97 3.93 11.99
CA LEU A 15 4.13 5.13 11.16
C LEU A 15 4.00 4.82 9.67
N ARG A 16 4.56 3.69 9.22
CA ARG A 16 4.35 3.17 7.86
C ARG A 16 2.88 2.85 7.59
N GLY A 17 2.18 2.28 8.58
CA GLY A 17 0.75 2.02 8.49
C GLY A 17 -0.06 3.29 8.29
N VAL A 18 0.20 4.33 9.09
CA VAL A 18 -0.43 5.65 8.94
C VAL A 18 -0.14 6.24 7.55
N ALA A 19 1.12 6.20 7.12
CA ALA A 19 1.51 6.70 5.80
C ALA A 19 0.79 5.94 4.67
N ALA A 20 0.73 4.61 4.73
CA ALA A 20 0.05 3.78 3.74
C ALA A 20 -1.47 4.07 3.69
N ILE A 21 -2.12 4.25 4.85
CA ILE A 21 -3.55 4.60 4.92
C ILE A 21 -3.78 5.98 4.31
N SER A 22 -2.95 6.98 4.61
CA SER A 22 -3.05 8.31 4.01
C SER A 22 -2.94 8.26 2.49
N VAL A 23 -1.99 7.47 1.96
CA VAL A 23 -1.83 7.26 0.50
C VAL A 23 -3.04 6.56 -0.10
N MET A 24 -3.56 5.53 0.57
CA MET A 24 -4.76 4.83 0.13
C MET A 24 -5.97 5.77 0.08
N LEU A 25 -6.22 6.53 1.15
CA LEU A 25 -7.35 7.47 1.26
C LEU A 25 -7.30 8.54 0.18
N TYR A 26 -6.10 9.07 -0.14
CA TYR A 26 -5.94 10.02 -1.23
C TYR A 26 -6.33 9.42 -2.59
N HIS A 27 -5.89 8.20 -2.92
CA HIS A 27 -6.26 7.54 -4.17
C HIS A 27 -7.73 7.12 -4.22
N PHE A 28 -8.33 6.83 -3.06
CA PHE A 28 -9.76 6.49 -2.96
C PHE A 28 -10.67 7.73 -2.91
N SER A 29 -10.11 8.90 -2.62
CA SER A 29 -10.82 10.17 -2.45
C SER A 29 -11.80 10.50 -3.59
N PRO A 30 -11.46 10.32 -4.88
CA PRO A 30 -12.40 10.58 -5.99
C PRO A 30 -13.64 9.68 -5.98
N PHE A 31 -13.59 8.54 -5.28
CA PHE A 31 -14.67 7.55 -5.26
C PHE A 31 -15.60 7.70 -4.04
N ILE A 32 -15.19 8.43 -2.99
CA ILE A 32 -15.93 8.50 -1.72
C ILE A 32 -16.27 9.92 -1.24
N ALA A 33 -15.58 10.96 -1.72
CA ALA A 33 -15.80 12.34 -1.26
C ALA A 33 -15.35 13.39 -2.29
N ASP A 34 -15.59 13.14 -3.58
CA ASP A 34 -15.30 14.06 -4.69
C ASP A 34 -13.85 14.60 -4.70
N GLY A 35 -12.88 13.78 -4.27
CA GLY A 35 -11.47 14.16 -4.27
C GLY A 35 -11.03 15.04 -3.09
N LYS A 36 -11.89 15.31 -2.10
CA LYS A 36 -11.59 16.25 -0.99
C LYS A 36 -10.87 15.63 0.22
N VAL A 37 -10.65 14.32 0.24
CA VAL A 37 -9.88 13.63 1.30
C VAL A 37 -8.38 13.82 1.08
N LEU A 38 -7.70 14.39 2.08
CA LEU A 38 -6.24 14.48 2.18
C LEU A 38 -5.52 14.97 0.90
N PRO A 39 -5.90 16.13 0.30
CA PRO A 39 -5.40 16.59 -1.00
C PRO A 39 -3.87 16.82 -1.06
N SER A 40 -3.19 16.89 0.08
CA SER A 40 -1.74 17.11 0.19
C SER A 40 -0.99 15.92 0.80
N SER A 41 -1.44 14.68 0.56
CA SER A 41 -0.80 13.49 1.13
C SER A 41 0.51 13.07 0.45
N TYR A 42 1.08 13.87 -0.46
CA TYR A 42 2.33 13.54 -1.15
C TYR A 42 3.48 13.18 -0.19
N PRO A 43 3.68 13.83 0.99
CA PRO A 43 4.77 13.48 1.91
C PRO A 43 4.60 12.10 2.54
N ALA A 44 3.35 11.58 2.58
CA ALA A 44 3.08 10.25 3.11
C ALA A 44 3.70 9.17 2.21
N VAL A 45 3.80 9.41 0.90
CA VAL A 45 4.46 8.49 -0.04
C VAL A 45 5.95 8.42 0.26
N ASP A 46 6.60 9.58 0.37
CA ASP A 46 8.03 9.68 0.69
C ASP A 46 8.34 9.02 2.04
N LEU A 47 7.56 9.35 3.07
CA LEU A 47 7.68 8.77 4.40
C LEU A 47 7.53 7.24 4.37
N PHE A 48 6.52 6.73 3.65
CA PHE A 48 6.28 5.30 3.53
C PHE A 48 7.48 4.58 2.89
N PHE A 49 8.04 5.14 1.81
CA PHE A 49 9.16 4.55 1.10
C PHE A 49 10.47 4.63 1.89
N LEU A 50 10.78 5.76 2.52
CA LEU A 50 11.97 5.90 3.37
C LEU A 50 11.96 4.89 4.52
N LEU A 51 10.86 4.82 5.28
CA LEU A 51 10.72 3.89 6.40
C LEU A 51 10.74 2.43 5.93
N SER A 52 10.10 2.14 4.81
CA SER A 52 10.14 0.79 4.24
C SER A 52 11.57 0.42 3.84
N GLY A 53 12.30 1.31 3.17
CA GLY A 53 13.71 1.09 2.79
C GLY A 53 14.59 0.79 4.00
N PHE A 54 14.48 1.59 5.06
CA PHE A 54 15.19 1.36 6.32
C PHE A 54 14.88 -0.02 6.93
N VAL A 55 13.60 -0.36 7.11
CA VAL A 55 13.19 -1.64 7.70
C VAL A 55 13.63 -2.82 6.84
N ILE A 56 13.58 -2.68 5.51
CA ILE A 56 14.04 -3.71 4.57
C ILE A 56 15.53 -3.91 4.68
N ALA A 57 16.33 -2.84 4.64
CA ALA A 57 17.78 -2.92 4.75
C ALA A 57 18.15 -3.66 6.04
N HIS A 58 17.65 -3.20 7.18
CA HIS A 58 17.96 -3.82 8.48
C HIS A 58 17.49 -5.28 8.59
N ALA A 59 16.32 -5.62 8.07
CA ALA A 59 15.76 -6.98 8.18
C ALA A 59 16.45 -8.02 7.27
N TYR A 60 17.11 -7.58 6.20
CA TYR A 60 17.73 -8.45 5.21
C TYR A 60 19.24 -8.36 5.17
N ASP A 61 19.86 -7.37 5.82
CA ASP A 61 21.32 -7.16 5.86
C ASP A 61 22.09 -8.46 6.13
N ARG A 62 21.90 -9.05 7.31
CA ARG A 62 22.52 -10.32 7.70
C ARG A 62 22.15 -11.51 6.82
N LYS A 63 20.96 -11.48 6.20
CA LYS A 63 20.50 -12.57 5.33
C LYS A 63 21.24 -12.55 4.00
N ILE A 64 21.41 -11.35 3.45
CA ILE A 64 22.18 -11.10 2.22
C ILE A 64 23.65 -11.46 2.48
N GLU A 65 24.22 -11.03 3.61
CA GLU A 65 25.58 -11.44 4.02
C GLU A 65 25.72 -12.95 4.15
N SER A 66 24.69 -13.66 4.63
CA SER A 66 24.68 -15.13 4.70
C SER A 66 24.42 -15.85 3.37
N GLY A 67 24.42 -15.13 2.24
CA GLY A 67 24.28 -15.71 0.90
C GLY A 67 22.85 -15.75 0.35
N MET A 68 21.91 -14.97 0.90
CA MET A 68 20.57 -14.86 0.30
C MET A 68 20.65 -14.25 -1.10
N GLY A 69 20.24 -15.01 -2.11
CA GLY A 69 20.14 -14.54 -3.48
C GLY A 69 19.00 -13.53 -3.69
N PHE A 70 19.17 -12.64 -4.68
CA PHE A 70 18.18 -11.64 -5.06
C PHE A 70 16.80 -12.24 -5.41
N GLY A 71 16.77 -13.39 -6.06
CA GLY A 71 15.53 -14.09 -6.41
C GLY A 71 14.73 -14.52 -5.17
N THR A 72 15.40 -15.03 -4.14
CA THR A 72 14.76 -15.41 -2.86
C THR A 72 14.23 -14.17 -2.14
N PHE A 73 15.00 -13.08 -2.12
CA PHE A 73 14.55 -11.80 -1.57
C PHE A 73 13.27 -11.31 -2.26
N LEU A 74 13.23 -11.32 -3.59
CA LEU A 74 12.05 -10.94 -4.36
C LEU A 74 10.85 -11.84 -4.07
N LEU A 75 11.04 -13.16 -4.05
CA LEU A 75 9.96 -14.12 -3.82
C LEU A 75 9.28 -13.89 -2.45
N VAL A 76 10.07 -13.73 -1.39
CA VAL A 76 9.56 -13.47 -0.04
C VAL A 76 8.73 -12.18 0.01
N ARG A 77 9.14 -11.15 -0.73
CA ARG A 77 8.40 -9.89 -0.80
C ARG A 77 7.13 -10.02 -1.62
N LEU A 78 7.17 -10.71 -2.75
CA LEU A 78 6.00 -10.94 -3.60
C LEU A 78 4.92 -11.69 -2.82
N ILE A 79 5.26 -12.79 -2.15
CA ILE A 79 4.31 -13.56 -1.32
C ILE A 79 3.69 -12.70 -0.22
N ARG A 80 4.42 -11.71 0.31
CA ARG A 80 3.91 -10.79 1.33
C ARG A 80 3.02 -9.68 0.75
N LEU A 81 3.33 -9.16 -0.44
CA LEU A 81 2.65 -8.01 -1.05
C LEU A 81 1.41 -8.42 -1.87
N TYR A 82 1.48 -9.54 -2.59
CA TYR A 82 0.40 -10.01 -3.47
C TYR A 82 -0.95 -10.23 -2.77
N PRO A 83 -1.00 -10.81 -1.55
CA PRO A 83 -2.28 -10.99 -0.85
C PRO A 83 -3.02 -9.67 -0.62
N LEU A 84 -2.31 -8.63 -0.19
CA LEU A 84 -2.89 -7.31 0.02
C LEU A 84 -3.27 -6.63 -1.31
N TYR A 85 -2.41 -6.77 -2.32
CA TYR A 85 -2.70 -6.27 -3.66
C TYR A 85 -3.99 -6.88 -4.22
N LEU A 86 -4.12 -8.22 -4.19
CA LEU A 86 -5.31 -8.93 -4.65
C LEU A 86 -6.55 -8.51 -3.85
N ALA A 87 -6.46 -8.43 -2.52
CA ALA A 87 -7.57 -7.96 -1.70
C ALA A 87 -8.04 -6.55 -2.10
N GLY A 88 -7.10 -5.61 -2.29
CA GLY A 88 -7.40 -4.25 -2.75
C GLY A 88 -8.02 -4.22 -4.15
N THR A 89 -7.47 -4.99 -5.10
CA THR A 89 -8.00 -5.11 -6.45
C THR A 89 -9.42 -5.68 -6.46
N LEU A 90 -9.68 -6.73 -5.69
CA LEU A 90 -11.00 -7.35 -5.58
C LEU A 90 -12.00 -6.40 -4.93
N LEU A 91 -11.62 -5.69 -3.87
CA LEU A 91 -12.46 -4.67 -3.24
C LEU A 91 -12.79 -3.52 -4.20
N GLY A 92 -11.80 -3.02 -4.95
CA GLY A 92 -12.00 -1.98 -5.96
C GLY A 92 -12.91 -2.45 -7.10
N ALA A 93 -12.68 -3.66 -7.62
CA ALA A 93 -13.52 -4.27 -8.65
C ALA A 93 -14.96 -4.47 -8.15
N PHE A 94 -15.13 -4.96 -6.92
CA PHE A 94 -16.44 -5.13 -6.29
C PHE A 94 -17.17 -3.79 -6.15
N TYR A 95 -16.49 -2.74 -5.68
CA TYR A 95 -17.05 -1.38 -5.61
C TYR A 95 -17.51 -0.88 -6.99
N LEU A 96 -16.69 -1.02 -8.04
CA LEU A 96 -17.04 -0.60 -9.40
C LEU A 96 -18.24 -1.37 -9.95
N LEU A 97 -18.31 -2.68 -9.72
CA LEU A 97 -19.43 -3.51 -10.13
C LEU A 97 -20.74 -3.09 -9.45
N ILE A 98 -20.70 -2.81 -8.14
CA ILE A 98 -21.87 -2.30 -7.40
C ILE A 98 -22.28 -0.93 -7.92
N LYS A 99 -21.33 0.01 -8.04
CA LYS A 99 -21.59 1.36 -8.53
C LYS A 99 -22.27 1.33 -9.90
N ASN A 100 -21.75 0.54 -10.83
CA ASN A 100 -22.31 0.40 -12.17
C ASN A 100 -23.74 -0.20 -12.17
N ARG A 101 -24.06 -1.05 -11.18
CA ARG A 101 -25.41 -1.63 -11.03
C ARG A 101 -26.40 -0.68 -10.35
N LEU A 102 -25.94 0.15 -9.41
CA LEU A 102 -26.80 1.09 -8.65
C LEU A 102 -27.00 2.43 -9.38
N MET A 103 -26.00 2.89 -10.14
CA MET A 103 -26.06 4.12 -10.93
C MET A 103 -25.70 3.84 -12.39
N PRO A 104 -26.54 3.09 -13.13
CA PRO A 104 -26.32 2.84 -14.55
C PRO A 104 -26.54 4.15 -15.33
N GLY A 105 -25.46 4.79 -15.78
CA GLY A 105 -25.52 5.78 -16.86
C GLY A 105 -25.89 7.22 -16.50
N GLU A 106 -25.34 7.80 -15.44
CA GLU A 106 -25.15 9.26 -15.45
C GLU A 106 -24.02 9.61 -16.44
N TYR A 107 -24.36 9.60 -17.73
CA TYR A 107 -23.57 10.22 -18.76
C TYR A 107 -23.72 11.73 -18.58
N MET A 108 -22.67 12.40 -18.09
CA MET A 108 -22.58 13.85 -18.24
C MET A 108 -22.50 14.14 -19.74
N PRO A 109 -23.51 14.79 -20.34
CA PRO A 109 -23.48 15.07 -21.76
C PRO A 109 -22.27 15.98 -22.05
N LEU A 110 -21.54 15.67 -23.12
CA LEU A 110 -20.39 16.46 -23.59
C LEU A 110 -20.77 17.89 -24.04
N SER A 111 -22.02 18.31 -23.82
CA SER A 111 -22.49 19.69 -24.01
C SER A 111 -22.19 20.61 -22.82
N ASP A 112 -21.81 20.05 -21.68
CA ASP A 112 -21.67 20.79 -20.42
C ASP A 112 -20.18 21.00 -19.99
N VAL A 113 -19.25 20.80 -20.94
CA VAL A 113 -17.80 21.12 -20.81
C VAL A 113 -17.47 22.31 -21.69
#